data_AF-A0A2D5GUP0-F1
#
_entry.id   AF-A0A2D5GUP0-F1
#
_cell.length_a   1.000
_cell.length_b   1.000
_cell.length_c   1.000
_cell.angle_alpha   90.00
_cell.angle_beta   90.00
_cell.angle_gamma   90.00
#
_symmetry.space_group_name_H-M   'P 1'
#
loop_
_entity.id
_entity.type
_entity.pdbx_description
1 polymer ?
#
loop_
_entity_poly.entity_id
_entity_poly.type
_entity_poly.pdbx_seq_one_letter_code
_entity_poly.pdbx_strand_id
1 'polypeptide(L)'
;PAIQSVTSIRDQKEKLKEVLVDQMIVMIVVVIVFSCLIFFGSILNASLISLSERQQEIATLRVLGYTPAEVGSIFLRESFCVNLPGILLGLPAGYWASKGINIAYDTELFRMPFTIDAMSWVYTVLLGIIFTLISHWPVQKAIRNMDWLTALNVKE
;
A
#
# COMPACT_ATOMS: atom_id res chain seq x y z
N PRO A 1 -15.56 -22.88 -48.70
CA PRO A 1 -14.22 -23.34 -48.24
C PRO A 1 -13.27 -22.21 -47.77
N ALA A 2 -13.29 -21.03 -48.40
CA ALA A 2 -12.41 -19.91 -48.01
C ALA A 2 -12.86 -19.12 -46.75
N ILE A 3 -14.13 -19.26 -46.34
CA ILE A 3 -14.70 -18.51 -45.20
C ILE A 3 -14.36 -19.18 -43.86
N GLN A 4 -14.16 -20.52 -43.84
CA GLN A 4 -13.80 -21.26 -42.62
C GLN A 4 -12.33 -21.11 -42.22
N SER A 5 -11.40 -20.91 -43.16
CA SER A 5 -9.98 -20.71 -42.85
C SER A 5 -9.70 -19.33 -42.24
N VAL A 6 -10.48 -18.31 -42.58
CA VAL A 6 -10.35 -16.96 -42.02
C VAL A 6 -10.93 -16.88 -40.60
N THR A 7 -11.99 -17.63 -40.30
CA THR A 7 -12.52 -17.77 -38.93
C THR A 7 -11.51 -18.46 -38.01
N SER A 8 -10.84 -19.52 -38.47
CA SER A 8 -9.83 -20.23 -37.66
C SER A 8 -8.62 -19.37 -37.27
N ILE A 9 -8.15 -18.49 -38.16
CA ILE A 9 -6.99 -17.61 -37.86
C ILE A 9 -7.41 -16.43 -36.97
N ARG A 10 -8.65 -15.92 -37.10
CA ARG A 10 -9.21 -14.92 -36.18
C ARG A 10 -9.41 -15.51 -34.79
N ASP A 11 -10.02 -16.68 -34.68
CA ASP A 11 -10.24 -17.37 -33.40
C ASP A 11 -8.91 -17.73 -32.72
N GLN A 12 -7.88 -18.11 -33.47
CA GLN A 12 -6.54 -18.36 -32.91
C GLN A 12 -5.86 -17.08 -32.41
N LYS A 13 -6.00 -15.96 -33.12
CA LYS A 13 -5.48 -14.65 -32.66
C LYS A 13 -6.22 -14.12 -31.45
N GLU A 14 -7.52 -14.36 -31.37
CA GLU A 14 -8.38 -13.93 -30.27
C GLU A 14 -8.10 -14.75 -29.02
N LYS A 15 -8.00 -16.08 -29.14
CA LYS A 15 -7.53 -16.96 -28.05
C LYS A 15 -6.10 -16.66 -27.60
N LEU A 16 -5.19 -16.35 -28.52
CA LEU A 16 -3.82 -15.97 -28.15
C LEU A 16 -3.81 -14.64 -27.39
N LYS A 17 -4.64 -13.66 -27.79
CA LYS A 17 -4.80 -12.41 -27.04
C LYS A 17 -5.42 -12.63 -25.66
N GLU A 18 -6.47 -13.44 -25.55
CA GLU A 18 -7.09 -13.76 -24.26
C GLU A 18 -6.09 -14.43 -23.31
N VAL A 19 -5.36 -15.45 -23.76
CA VAL A 19 -4.36 -16.14 -22.93
C VAL A 19 -3.24 -15.18 -22.49
N LEU A 20 -2.76 -14.31 -23.38
CA LEU A 20 -1.73 -13.33 -23.03
C LEU A 20 -2.25 -12.29 -22.02
N VAL A 21 -3.48 -11.79 -22.20
CA VAL A 21 -4.11 -10.82 -21.29
C VAL A 21 -4.36 -11.45 -19.91
N ASP A 22 -4.91 -12.67 -19.86
CA ASP A 22 -5.15 -13.38 -18.61
C ASP A 22 -3.85 -13.64 -17.85
N GLN A 23 -2.78 -14.06 -18.55
CA GLN A 23 -1.47 -14.25 -17.92
C GLN A 23 -0.91 -12.94 -17.34
N MET A 24 -1.06 -11.82 -18.06
CA MET A 24 -0.65 -10.50 -17.57
C MET A 24 -1.47 -10.08 -16.34
N ILE A 25 -2.78 -10.30 -16.34
CA ILE A 25 -3.65 -9.98 -15.20
C ILE A 25 -3.25 -10.79 -13.96
N VAL A 26 -3.01 -12.10 -14.11
CA VAL A 26 -2.57 -12.94 -12.98
C VAL A 26 -1.26 -12.43 -12.39
N MET A 27 -0.28 -12.09 -13.24
CA MET A 27 0.99 -11.53 -12.78
C MET A 27 0.80 -10.20 -12.04
N ILE A 28 -0.02 -9.30 -12.58
CA ILE A 28 -0.33 -8.00 -11.97
C ILE A 28 -0.98 -8.20 -10.61
N VAL A 29 -1.97 -9.09 -10.49
CA VAL A 29 -2.65 -9.37 -9.22
C VAL A 29 -1.68 -9.89 -8.17
N VAL A 30 -0.80 -10.83 -8.54
CA VAL A 30 0.22 -11.37 -7.63
C VAL A 30 1.13 -10.25 -7.12
N VAL A 31 1.66 -9.40 -8.02
CA VAL A 31 2.52 -8.27 -7.63
C VAL A 31 1.77 -7.30 -6.72
N ILE A 32 0.52 -6.96 -7.03
CA ILE A 32 -0.30 -6.06 -6.19
C ILE A 32 -0.47 -6.65 -4.78
N VAL A 33 -0.74 -7.95 -4.65
CA VAL A 33 -0.88 -8.61 -3.35
C VAL A 33 0.42 -8.52 -2.55
N PHE A 34 1.57 -8.83 -3.16
CA PHE A 34 2.87 -8.70 -2.49
C PHE A 34 3.19 -7.26 -2.11
N SER A 35 2.92 -6.29 -2.99
CA SER A 35 3.08 -4.87 -2.69
C SER A 35 2.23 -4.45 -1.50
N CYS A 36 0.98 -4.90 -1.43
CA CYS A 36 0.08 -4.64 -0.30
C CYS A 36 0.63 -5.21 1.01
N LEU A 37 1.14 -6.44 0.99
CA LEU A 37 1.72 -7.09 2.17
C LEU A 37 2.97 -6.35 2.68
N ILE A 38 3.87 -6.00 1.76
CA ILE A 38 5.10 -5.26 2.10
C ILE A 38 4.77 -3.88 2.64
N PHE A 39 3.84 -3.16 1.99
CA PHE A 39 3.40 -1.84 2.42
C PHE A 39 2.80 -1.87 3.83
N PHE A 40 1.87 -2.80 4.07
CA PHE A 40 1.27 -2.99 5.39
C PHE A 40 2.32 -3.34 6.45
N GLY A 41 3.20 -4.32 6.17
CA GLY A 41 4.27 -4.71 7.08
C GLY A 41 5.24 -3.58 7.39
N SER A 42 5.57 -2.73 6.40
CA SER A 42 6.44 -1.56 6.59
C SER A 42 5.82 -0.54 7.55
N ILE A 43 4.53 -0.20 7.37
CA ILE A 43 3.83 0.73 8.26
C ILE A 43 3.72 0.16 9.68
N LEU A 44 3.42 -1.14 9.81
CA LEU A 44 3.36 -1.80 11.12
C LEU A 44 4.69 -1.73 11.84
N ASN A 45 5.78 -2.07 11.16
CA ASN A 45 7.11 -2.04 11.75
C ASN A 45 7.49 -0.63 12.19
N ALA A 46 7.25 0.38 11.34
CA ALA A 46 7.49 1.78 11.71
C ALA A 46 6.67 2.20 12.94
N SER A 47 5.39 1.82 12.98
CA SER A 47 4.51 2.16 14.10
C SER A 47 4.94 1.47 15.39
N LEU A 48 5.33 0.19 15.34
CA LEU A 48 5.83 -0.55 16.50
C LEU A 48 7.13 0.03 17.04
N ILE A 49 8.06 0.44 16.16
CA ILE A 49 9.29 1.11 16.56
C ILE A 49 8.96 2.43 17.26
N SER A 50 8.12 3.28 16.66
CA SER A 50 7.71 4.55 17.26
C SER A 50 7.05 4.37 18.64
N LEU A 51 6.29 3.28 18.81
CA LEU A 51 5.65 2.93 20.07
C LEU A 51 6.69 2.51 21.13
N SER A 52 7.67 1.70 20.71
CA SER A 52 8.76 1.24 21.58
C SER A 52 9.65 2.39 22.06
N GLU A 53 9.91 3.38 21.21
CA GLU A 53 10.71 4.55 21.56
C GLU A 53 9.98 5.47 22.55
N ARG A 54 8.64 5.51 22.49
CA ARG A 54 7.80 6.45 23.26
C ARG A 54 7.03 5.81 24.40
N GLN A 55 7.46 4.64 24.87
CA GLN A 55 6.79 3.95 25.98
C GLN A 55 6.70 4.82 27.25
N GLN A 56 7.74 5.61 27.54
CA GLN A 56 7.76 6.52 28.69
C GLN A 56 6.78 7.68 28.56
N GLU A 57 6.60 8.22 27.35
CA GLU A 57 5.61 9.26 27.07
C GLU A 57 4.19 8.73 27.29
N ILE A 58 3.92 7.51 26.80
CA ILE A 58 2.63 6.82 26.97
C ILE A 58 2.34 6.56 28.44
N ALA A 59 3.33 6.13 29.22
CA ALA A 59 3.18 5.93 30.67
C ALA A 59 2.84 7.26 31.37
N THR A 60 3.52 8.35 31.01
CA THR A 60 3.25 9.69 31.56
C THR A 60 1.84 10.16 31.23
N LEU A 61 1.39 9.99 29.98
CA LEU A 61 0.03 10.32 29.55
C LEU A 61 -1.03 9.50 30.32
N ARG A 62 -0.76 8.21 30.57
CA ARG A 62 -1.66 7.37 31.37
C ARG A 62 -1.74 7.81 32.83
N VAL A 63 -0.64 8.24 33.44
CA VAL A 63 -0.63 8.79 34.80
C VAL A 63 -1.42 10.10 34.89
N LEU A 64 -1.40 10.91 33.83
CA LEU A 64 -2.23 12.11 33.71
C LEU A 64 -3.73 11.81 33.48
N GLY A 65 -4.11 10.53 33.38
CA GLY A 65 -5.50 10.09 33.25
C GLY A 65 -6.00 9.94 31.81
N TYR A 66 -5.13 10.05 30.80
CA TYR A 66 -5.53 9.84 29.41
C TYR A 66 -5.93 8.39 29.14
N THR A 67 -7.00 8.21 28.39
CA THR A 67 -7.47 6.90 27.95
C THR A 67 -6.59 6.35 26.82
N PRO A 68 -6.51 5.01 26.67
CA PRO A 68 -5.78 4.38 25.56
C PRO A 68 -6.28 4.84 24.17
N ALA A 69 -7.57 5.22 24.06
CA ALA A 69 -8.16 5.71 22.83
C ALA A 69 -7.68 7.12 22.48
N GLU A 70 -7.56 8.01 23.48
CA GLU A 70 -7.03 9.37 23.28
C GLU A 70 -5.56 9.33 22.86
N VAL A 71 -4.75 8.52 23.56
CA VAL A 71 -3.33 8.32 23.19
C VAL A 71 -3.23 7.79 21.77
N GLY A 72 -3.99 6.75 21.42
CA GLY A 72 -4.04 6.21 20.07
C GLY A 72 -4.40 7.25 19.00
N SER A 73 -5.36 8.13 19.28
CA SER A 73 -5.77 9.18 18.35
C SER A 73 -4.65 10.19 18.06
N ILE A 74 -3.76 10.45 19.03
CA ILE A 74 -2.59 11.31 18.86
C ILE A 74 -1.60 10.65 17.89
N PHE A 75 -1.27 9.37 18.12
CA PHE A 75 -0.39 8.60 17.23
C PHE A 75 -0.96 8.44 15.83
N LEU A 76 -2.29 8.34 15.69
CA LEU A 76 -2.94 8.29 14.38
C LEU A 76 -2.68 9.58 13.59
N ARG A 77 -2.85 10.74 14.22
CA ARG A 77 -2.62 12.05 13.58
C ARG A 77 -1.17 12.22 13.16
N GLU A 78 -0.24 11.79 14.01
CA GLU A 78 1.18 11.82 13.68
C GLU A 78 1.51 10.88 12.50
N SER A 79 0.98 9.65 12.55
CA SER A 79 1.13 8.68 11.44
C SER A 79 0.61 9.26 10.13
N PHE A 80 -0.53 9.96 10.17
CA PHE A 80 -1.05 10.68 9.00
C PHE A 80 -0.12 11.80 8.52
N CYS A 81 0.48 12.56 9.44
CA CYS A 81 1.41 13.63 9.11
C CYS A 81 2.66 13.11 8.38
N VAL A 82 3.10 11.89 8.67
CA VAL A 82 4.24 11.24 8.01
C VAL A 82 3.82 10.55 6.69
N ASN A 83 2.67 9.88 6.70
CA ASN A 83 2.21 9.11 5.53
C ASN A 83 1.67 9.99 4.39
N LEU A 84 1.02 11.13 4.70
CA LEU A 84 0.47 12.02 3.68
C LEU A 84 1.53 12.54 2.69
N PRO A 85 2.67 13.09 3.14
CA PRO A 85 3.78 13.43 2.25
C PRO A 85 4.29 12.22 1.45
N GLY A 86 4.36 11.05 2.07
CA GLY A 86 4.77 9.81 1.40
C GLY A 86 3.85 9.44 0.23
N ILE A 87 2.53 9.51 0.42
CA ILE A 87 1.55 9.29 -0.64
C ILE A 87 1.68 10.37 -1.73
N LEU A 88 1.78 11.63 -1.33
CA LEU A 88 1.87 12.76 -2.25
C LEU A 88 3.12 12.70 -3.14
N LEU A 89 4.25 12.27 -2.60
CA LEU A 89 5.51 12.09 -3.35
C LEU A 89 5.56 10.75 -4.09
N GLY A 90 4.89 9.71 -3.57
CA GLY A 90 4.81 8.39 -4.19
C GLY A 90 4.02 8.40 -5.50
N LEU A 91 2.97 9.23 -5.59
CA LEU A 91 2.15 9.40 -6.80
C LEU A 91 2.95 9.82 -8.04
N PRO A 92 3.69 10.95 -8.04
CA PRO A 92 4.52 11.33 -9.19
C PRO A 92 5.65 10.33 -9.40
N ALA A 93 6.26 9.79 -8.35
CA ALA A 93 7.33 8.79 -8.48
C ALA A 93 6.84 7.53 -9.22
N GLY A 94 5.67 7.02 -8.87
CA GLY A 94 5.02 5.90 -9.54
C GLY A 94 4.71 6.22 -11.00
N TYR A 95 4.16 7.39 -11.29
CA TYR A 95 3.92 7.85 -12.66
C TYR A 95 5.20 7.87 -13.52
N TRP A 96 6.28 8.45 -13.00
CA TRP A 96 7.57 8.50 -13.69
C TRP A 96 8.16 7.11 -13.91
N ALA A 97 8.05 6.21 -12.91
CA ALA A 97 8.49 4.83 -13.05
C ALA A 97 7.68 4.10 -14.14
N SER A 98 6.36 4.22 -14.13
CA SER A 98 5.50 3.59 -15.16
C SER A 98 5.77 4.15 -16.55
N LYS A 99 6.01 5.45 -16.68
CA LYS A 99 6.42 6.09 -17.93
C LYS A 99 7.80 5.59 -18.40
N GLY A 100 8.76 5.44 -17.48
CA GLY A 100 10.08 4.90 -17.77
C GLY A 100 10.02 3.46 -18.28
N ILE A 101 9.18 2.63 -17.66
CA ILE A 101 8.88 1.28 -18.14
C ILE A 101 8.28 1.34 -19.54
N ASN A 102 7.25 2.15 -19.78
CA ASN A 102 6.63 2.25 -21.11
C ASN A 102 7.64 2.61 -22.22
N ILE A 103 8.53 3.58 -21.96
CA ILE A 103 9.59 3.96 -22.90
C ILE A 103 10.56 2.79 -23.15
N ALA A 104 10.93 2.04 -22.10
CA ALA A 104 11.84 0.91 -22.22
C ALA A 104 11.26 -0.27 -23.02
N TYR A 105 9.93 -0.42 -23.03
CA TYR A 105 9.22 -1.48 -23.75
C TYR A 105 8.66 -1.04 -25.12
N ASP A 106 8.80 0.23 -25.51
CA ASP A 106 8.32 0.77 -26.79
C ASP A 106 9.15 0.17 -27.95
N THR A 107 8.74 -1.01 -28.41
CA THR A 107 9.38 -1.78 -29.48
C THR A 107 8.53 -1.67 -30.75
N GLU A 108 9.15 -1.67 -31.94
CA GLU A 108 8.50 -1.47 -33.24
C GLU A 108 7.28 -2.38 -33.54
N LEU A 109 7.15 -3.50 -32.81
CA LEU A 109 6.05 -4.47 -32.95
C LEU A 109 4.88 -4.28 -31.97
N PHE A 110 5.05 -3.54 -30.87
CA PHE A 110 4.05 -3.39 -29.81
C PHE A 110 4.06 -1.97 -29.23
N ARG A 111 3.20 -1.11 -29.77
CA ARG A 111 2.97 0.24 -29.24
C ARG A 111 1.80 0.21 -28.26
N MET A 112 2.11 0.11 -26.96
CA MET A 112 1.08 0.14 -25.93
C MET A 112 0.82 1.60 -25.52
N PRO A 113 -0.37 2.17 -25.79
CA PRO A 113 -0.67 3.54 -25.42
C PRO A 113 -0.64 3.67 -23.89
N PHE A 114 0.29 4.48 -23.38
CA PHE A 114 0.37 4.79 -21.95
C PHE A 114 -0.69 5.82 -21.59
N THR A 115 -1.88 5.33 -21.22
CA THR A 115 -2.96 6.16 -20.70
C THR A 115 -3.28 5.72 -19.29
N ILE A 116 -2.94 6.56 -18.31
CA ILE A 116 -3.41 6.39 -16.93
C ILE A 116 -4.74 7.11 -16.82
N ASP A 117 -5.79 6.37 -16.47
CA ASP A 117 -7.09 6.95 -16.22
C ASP A 117 -7.07 7.81 -14.93
N ALA A 118 -7.85 8.89 -14.91
CA ALA A 118 -7.94 9.79 -13.76
C ALA A 118 -8.38 9.04 -12.49
N MET A 119 -9.21 8.00 -12.65
CA MET A 119 -9.68 7.16 -11.54
C MET A 119 -8.55 6.35 -10.89
N SER A 120 -7.49 5.99 -11.62
CA SER A 120 -6.35 5.25 -11.04
C SER A 120 -5.62 6.06 -9.96
N TRP A 121 -5.54 7.39 -10.13
CA TRP A 121 -4.98 8.28 -9.12
C TRP A 121 -5.82 8.29 -7.86
N VAL A 122 -7.15 8.36 -8.03
CA VAL A 122 -8.10 8.31 -6.91
C VAL A 122 -7.97 6.98 -6.16
N TYR A 123 -7.96 5.85 -6.86
CA TYR A 123 -7.80 4.54 -6.23
C TYR A 123 -6.47 4.42 -5.46
N THR A 124 -5.38 4.99 -5.99
CA THR A 124 -4.07 4.95 -5.32
C THR A 124 -4.08 5.72 -4.01
N VAL A 125 -4.63 6.94 -4.01
CA VAL A 125 -4.77 7.75 -2.78
C VAL A 125 -5.68 7.06 -1.78
N LEU A 126 -6.82 6.56 -2.25
CA LEU A 126 -7.83 5.92 -1.40
C LEU A 126 -7.27 4.65 -0.75
N LEU A 127 -6.55 3.81 -1.51
CA LEU A 127 -5.83 2.66 -0.98
C LEU A 127 -4.79 3.06 0.06
N GLY A 128 -3.97 4.09 -0.22
CA GLY A 128 -2.98 4.59 0.73
C GLY A 128 -3.61 4.97 2.07
N ILE A 129 -4.70 5.74 2.04
CA ILE A 129 -5.44 6.15 3.24
C ILE A 129 -6.04 4.93 3.95
N ILE A 130 -6.68 4.00 3.22
CA ILE A 130 -7.25 2.78 3.80
C ILE A 130 -6.16 1.96 4.51
N PHE A 131 -5.01 1.76 3.88
CA PHE A 131 -3.91 1.00 4.48
C PHE A 131 -3.36 1.68 5.75
N THR A 132 -3.21 3.00 5.74
CA THR A 132 -2.83 3.76 6.94
C THR A 132 -3.86 3.55 8.07
N LEU A 133 -5.15 3.61 7.76
CA LEU A 133 -6.23 3.39 8.74
C LEU A 133 -6.26 1.96 9.27
N ILE A 134 -6.12 0.95 8.40
CA ILE A 134 -6.08 -0.46 8.80
C ILE A 134 -4.87 -0.73 9.70
N SER A 135 -3.73 -0.12 9.39
CA SER A 135 -2.51 -0.26 10.20
C SER A 135 -2.64 0.35 11.61
N HIS A 136 -3.55 1.30 11.82
CA HIS A 136 -3.81 1.86 13.14
C HIS A 136 -4.38 0.83 14.14
N TRP A 137 -5.17 -0.14 13.68
CA TRP A 137 -5.81 -1.13 14.56
C TRP A 137 -4.82 -1.94 15.42
N PRO A 138 -3.75 -2.55 14.86
CA PRO A 138 -2.75 -3.25 15.66
C PRO A 138 -1.96 -2.31 16.58
N VAL A 139 -1.72 -1.04 16.20
CA VAL A 139 -1.10 -0.04 17.08
C VAL A 139 -1.97 0.21 18.31
N GLN A 140 -3.28 0.40 18.08
CA GLN A 140 -4.25 0.58 19.16
C GLN A 140 -4.29 -0.64 20.09
N LYS A 141 -4.23 -1.85 19.51
CA LYS A 141 -4.17 -3.10 20.27
C LYS A 141 -2.88 -3.20 21.09
N ALA A 142 -1.74 -2.80 20.52
CA ALA A 142 -0.46 -2.77 21.21
C ALA A 142 -0.48 -1.80 22.39
N ILE A 143 -0.96 -0.56 22.22
CA ILE A 143 -1.12 0.44 23.29
C ILE A 143 -2.00 -0.09 24.42
N ARG A 144 -3.12 -0.74 24.07
CA ARG A 144 -4.07 -1.26 25.07
C ARG A 144 -3.43 -2.36 25.92
N ASN A 145 -2.67 -3.25 25.30
CA ASN A 145 -2.09 -4.42 25.94
C ASN A 145 -0.74 -4.14 26.61
N MET A 146 -0.18 -2.95 26.45
CA MET A 146 1.12 -2.59 27.03
C MET A 146 1.01 -2.43 28.55
N ASP A 147 1.81 -3.20 29.28
CA ASP A 147 1.92 -3.12 30.73
C ASP A 147 2.88 -1.98 31.12
N TRP A 148 2.31 -0.78 31.17
CA TRP A 148 3.00 0.49 31.41
C TRP A 148 3.58 0.61 32.84
N LEU A 149 3.15 -0.23 33.78
CA LEU A 149 3.69 -0.26 35.15
C LEU A 149 5.10 -0.84 35.18
N THR A 150 5.37 -1.85 34.35
CA THR A 150 6.69 -2.47 34.23
C THR A 150 7.70 -1.49 33.63
N ALA A 151 7.29 -0.59 32.74
CA ALA A 151 8.15 0.43 32.15
C ALA A 151 8.67 1.45 33.19
N LEU A 152 7.96 1.63 34.31
CA LEU A 152 8.38 2.53 35.39
C LEU A 152 9.36 1.86 36.36
N ASN A 153 9.29 0.53 36.49
CA ASN A 153 10.11 -0.26 37.43
C ASN A 153 11.53 -0.57 36.93
N VAL A 154 11.90 -0.23 35.70
CA VAL A 154 13.24 -0.52 35.15
C VAL A 154 14.33 0.44 35.68
N LYS A 155 13.99 1.33 36.63
CA LYS A 155 14.92 2.33 37.17
C LYS A 155 15.25 2.21 38.66
N GLU A 156 14.98 1.06 39.29
CA GLU A 156 15.53 0.74 40.62
C GLU A 156 16.65 -0.30 40.55
#